data_AF-A0A1B6FX19-F1
#
_entry.id   AF-A0A1B6FX19-F1
#
_cell.length_a   1.000
_cell.length_b   1.000
_cell.length_c   1.000
_cell.angle_alpha   90.00
_cell.angle_beta   90.00
_cell.angle_gamma   90.00
#
_symmetry.space_group_name_H-M   'P 1'
#
loop_
_entity.id
_entity.type
_entity.pdbx_description
1 polymer ?
#
loop_
_entity_poly.entity_id
_entity_poly.type
_entity_poly.pdbx_seq_one_letter_code
_entity_poly.pdbx_strand_id
1 'polypeptide(L)'
;MSTSHDAELDAKVKKATERISENMHIVANEPSLAFYRLQEHVRKALPPMVDKRVDVTKVHQQLQGRCYDAEYAVSAIKSMENADATFLNIQELLKTAIFLKQQIKYEESRRGKKENSSVYKRLSAHITLDLPDLPELSDALRETASRVESMMRHTTDNAQH
;
A
#
# COMPACT_ATOMS: atom_id res chain seq x y z
N MET A 1 -114.41 5.30 -25.43
CA MET A 1 -113.37 4.42 -24.87
C MET A 1 -112.31 4.32 -25.95
N SER A 2 -111.06 4.77 -25.83
CA SER A 2 -110.13 4.86 -24.71
C SER A 2 -108.97 5.78 -25.16
N THR A 3 -108.90 7.03 -24.69
CA THR A 3 -107.82 7.98 -25.03
C THR A 3 -107.13 8.51 -23.77
N SER A 4 -106.99 7.65 -22.77
CA SER A 4 -106.07 7.82 -21.65
C SER A 4 -104.97 6.78 -21.81
N HIS A 5 -104.22 6.85 -22.92
CA HIS A 5 -102.98 6.09 -23.04
C HIS A 5 -101.94 6.74 -22.13
N ASP A 6 -102.01 6.30 -20.88
CA ASP A 6 -100.95 6.17 -19.89
C ASP A 6 -99.82 7.21 -19.90
N ALA A 7 -100.14 8.45 -19.51
CA ALA A 7 -99.15 9.51 -19.30
C ALA A 7 -98.01 9.10 -18.33
N GLU A 8 -98.28 8.14 -17.44
CA GLU A 8 -97.28 7.55 -16.57
C GLU A 8 -96.27 6.69 -17.34
N LEU A 9 -96.73 5.92 -18.33
CA LEU A 9 -95.88 5.15 -19.23
C LEU A 9 -94.96 6.07 -20.04
N ASP A 10 -95.49 7.15 -20.61
CA ASP A 10 -94.70 8.13 -21.36
C ASP A 10 -93.62 8.79 -20.50
N ALA A 11 -93.94 9.14 -19.25
CA ALA A 11 -92.98 9.68 -18.30
C ALA A 11 -91.87 8.66 -17.95
N LYS A 12 -92.23 7.38 -17.79
CA LYS A 12 -91.28 6.28 -17.53
C LYS A 12 -90.37 6.03 -18.73
N VAL A 13 -90.93 6.00 -19.95
CA VAL A 13 -90.18 5.82 -21.19
C VAL A 13 -89.19 6.96 -21.37
N LYS A 14 -89.64 8.21 -21.23
CA LYS A 14 -88.76 9.39 -21.34
C LYS A 14 -87.59 9.32 -20.34
N LYS A 15 -87.87 8.99 -19.08
CA LYS A 15 -86.84 8.84 -18.04
C LYS A 15 -85.87 7.69 -18.33
N ALA A 16 -86.36 6.58 -18.89
CA ALA A 16 -85.52 5.46 -19.29
C ALA A 16 -84.60 5.84 -20.46
N THR A 17 -85.12 6.55 -21.46
CA THR A 17 -84.36 7.01 -22.63
C THR A 17 -83.28 8.03 -22.23
N GLU A 18 -83.59 8.99 -21.36
CA GLU A 18 -82.61 9.96 -20.84
C GLU A 18 -81.46 9.24 -20.11
N ARG A 19 -81.77 8.26 -19.24
CA ARG A 19 -80.76 7.45 -18.55
C ARG A 19 -79.89 6.63 -19.50
N ILE A 20 -80.49 6.02 -20.52
CA ILE A 20 -79.74 5.26 -21.53
C ILE A 20 -78.79 6.19 -22.29
N SER A 21 -79.26 7.38 -22.68
CA SER A 21 -78.44 8.37 -23.39
C SER A 21 -77.29 8.89 -22.54
N GLU A 22 -77.53 9.19 -21.26
CA GLU A 22 -76.48 9.63 -20.32
C GLU A 22 -75.44 8.53 -20.10
N ASN A 23 -75.88 7.30 -19.83
CA ASN A 23 -74.99 6.17 -19.65
C ASN A 23 -74.16 5.89 -20.92
N MET A 24 -74.75 6.08 -22.11
CA MET A 24 -74.03 5.93 -23.37
C MET A 24 -72.93 6.97 -23.52
N HIS A 25 -73.17 8.22 -23.12
CA HIS A 25 -72.14 9.26 -23.11
C HIS A 25 -71.02 8.98 -22.11
N ILE A 26 -71.37 8.52 -20.90
CA ILE A 26 -70.38 8.13 -19.89
C ILE A 26 -69.51 6.99 -20.42
N VAL A 27 -70.12 5.92 -20.93
CA VAL A 27 -69.39 4.74 -21.42
C VAL A 27 -68.54 5.05 -22.64
N ALA A 28 -69.00 5.91 -23.54
CA ALA A 28 -68.24 6.25 -24.76
C ALA A 28 -67.05 7.19 -24.52
N ASN A 29 -67.18 8.13 -23.56
CA ASN A 29 -66.21 9.23 -23.43
C ASN A 29 -65.35 9.18 -22.17
N GLU A 30 -65.91 8.84 -21.01
CA GLU A 30 -65.18 8.90 -19.74
C GLU A 30 -64.03 7.88 -19.66
N PRO A 31 -64.18 6.62 -20.11
CA PRO A 31 -63.06 5.68 -20.16
C PRO A 31 -61.93 6.18 -21.06
N SER A 32 -62.26 6.70 -22.25
CA SER A 32 -61.29 7.22 -23.22
C SER A 32 -60.50 8.40 -22.64
N LEU A 33 -61.18 9.32 -21.96
CA LEU A 33 -60.53 10.46 -21.31
C LEU A 33 -59.67 10.03 -20.11
N ALA A 34 -60.13 9.06 -19.32
CA ALA A 34 -59.35 8.48 -18.23
C ALA A 34 -58.07 7.81 -18.74
N PHE A 35 -58.15 7.02 -19.82
CA PHE A 35 -56.98 6.40 -20.45
C PHE A 35 -56.01 7.42 -21.03
N TYR A 36 -56.51 8.50 -21.65
CA TYR A 36 -55.66 9.58 -22.15
C TYR A 36 -54.87 10.25 -21.01
N ARG A 37 -55.54 10.57 -19.89
CA ARG A 37 -54.88 11.15 -18.70
C ARG A 37 -53.84 10.22 -18.11
N LEU A 38 -54.13 8.91 -18.05
CA LEU A 38 -53.18 7.91 -17.58
C LEU A 38 -51.96 7.82 -18.51
N GLN A 39 -52.18 7.75 -19.83
CA GLN A 39 -51.12 7.71 -20.82
C GLN A 39 -50.23 8.95 -20.72
N GLU A 40 -50.82 10.13 -20.58
CA GLU A 40 -50.07 11.37 -20.47
C GLU A 40 -49.27 11.44 -19.17
N HIS A 41 -49.82 10.98 -18.06
CA HIS A 41 -49.10 10.87 -16.78
C HIS A 41 -47.90 9.93 -16.91
N VAL A 42 -48.10 8.72 -17.46
CA VAL A 42 -47.01 7.76 -17.69
C VAL A 42 -45.92 8.37 -18.57
N ARG A 43 -46.31 9.03 -19.67
CA ARG A 43 -45.38 9.69 -20.59
C ARG A 43 -44.56 10.79 -19.92
N LYS A 44 -45.14 11.54 -18.98
CA LYS A 44 -44.45 12.62 -18.25
C LYS A 44 -43.62 12.12 -17.06
N ALA A 45 -44.14 11.14 -16.32
CA ALA A 45 -43.53 10.69 -15.07
C ALA A 45 -42.45 9.63 -15.28
N LEU A 46 -42.60 8.73 -16.26
CA LEU A 46 -41.70 7.60 -16.44
C LEU A 46 -40.28 8.00 -16.87
N PRO A 47 -40.06 8.90 -17.85
CA PRO A 47 -38.70 9.26 -18.27
C PRO A 47 -37.80 9.78 -17.12
N PRO A 48 -38.20 10.80 -16.32
CA PRO A 48 -37.37 11.28 -15.23
C PRO A 48 -37.20 10.25 -14.10
N MET A 49 -38.13 9.29 -13.94
CA MET A 49 -37.95 8.19 -12.99
C MET A 49 -36.86 7.21 -13.45
N VAL A 50 -36.81 6.91 -14.75
CA VAL A 50 -35.77 6.04 -15.32
C VAL A 50 -34.41 6.71 -15.20
N ASP A 51 -34.29 8.00 -15.52
CA ASP A 51 -33.03 8.75 -15.41
C ASP A 51 -32.50 8.71 -13.96
N LYS A 52 -33.37 9.02 -12.99
CA LYS A 52 -33.01 8.94 -11.55
C LYS A 52 -32.58 7.54 -11.13
N ARG A 53 -33.21 6.49 -11.67
CA ARG A 53 -32.81 5.10 -11.37
C ARG A 53 -31.41 4.81 -11.89
N VAL A 54 -31.07 5.28 -13.09
CA VAL A 54 -29.72 5.14 -13.67
C VAL A 54 -28.70 5.88 -12.81
N ASP A 55 -29.00 7.10 -12.39
CA ASP A 55 -28.12 7.90 -11.53
C ASP A 55 -27.88 7.23 -10.18
N VAL A 56 -28.94 6.75 -9.52
CA VAL A 56 -28.82 6.00 -8.26
C VAL A 56 -27.96 4.76 -8.42
N THR A 57 -28.12 4.02 -9.53
CA THR A 57 -27.32 2.82 -9.82
C THR A 57 -25.84 3.17 -9.98
N LYS A 58 -25.55 4.26 -10.71
CA LYS A 58 -24.18 4.75 -10.90
C LYS A 58 -23.54 5.16 -9.58
N VAL A 59 -24.24 5.94 -8.76
CA VAL A 59 -23.76 6.38 -7.44
C VAL A 59 -23.55 5.18 -6.52
N HIS A 60 -24.45 4.20 -6.54
CA HIS A 60 -24.32 2.98 -5.77
C HIS A 60 -23.05 2.19 -6.14
N GLN A 61 -22.78 2.01 -7.43
CA GLN A 61 -21.57 1.33 -7.89
C GLN A 61 -20.29 2.07 -7.47
N GLN A 62 -20.28 3.40 -7.55
CA GLN A 62 -19.16 4.21 -7.09
C GLN A 62 -18.95 4.07 -5.58
N LEU A 63 -20.03 4.14 -4.80
CA LEU A 63 -19.97 3.96 -3.34
C LEU A 63 -19.40 2.60 -2.97
N GLN A 64 -19.86 1.53 -3.65
CA GLN A 64 -19.35 0.18 -3.43
C GLN A 64 -17.83 0.10 -3.70
N GLY A 65 -17.35 0.70 -4.80
CA GLY A 65 -15.92 0.81 -5.09
C GLY A 65 -15.14 1.51 -3.96
N ARG A 66 -15.66 2.64 -3.46
CA ARG A 66 -15.03 3.36 -2.34
C ARG A 66 -15.01 2.56 -1.05
N CYS A 67 -16.06 1.77 -0.78
CA CYS A 67 -16.07 0.88 0.38
C CYS A 67 -14.97 -0.18 0.27
N TYR A 68 -14.76 -0.78 -0.91
CA TYR A 68 -13.66 -1.72 -1.12
C TYR A 68 -12.29 -1.08 -0.93
N ASP A 69 -12.08 0.13 -1.46
CA ASP A 69 -10.82 0.87 -1.25
C ASP A 69 -10.56 1.13 0.24
N ALA A 70 -11.60 1.50 0.99
CA ALA A 70 -11.51 1.75 2.43
C ALA A 70 -11.20 0.46 3.22
N GLU A 71 -11.90 -0.64 2.93
CA GLU A 71 -11.64 -1.95 3.54
C GLU A 71 -10.22 -2.44 3.24
N TYR A 72 -9.76 -2.22 2.02
CA TYR A 72 -8.39 -2.54 1.61
C TYR A 72 -7.36 -1.72 2.38
N ALA A 73 -7.55 -0.41 2.50
CA ALA A 73 -6.66 0.47 3.27
C ALA A 73 -6.61 0.07 4.75
N VAL A 74 -7.75 -0.23 5.36
CA VAL A 74 -7.82 -0.72 6.75
C VAL A 74 -7.06 -2.04 6.90
N SER A 75 -7.22 -2.97 5.95
CA SER A 75 -6.52 -4.26 5.98
C SER A 75 -5.01 -4.09 5.84
N ALA A 76 -4.55 -3.16 5.00
CA ALA A 76 -3.14 -2.82 4.86
C ALA A 76 -2.55 -2.23 6.15
N ILE A 77 -3.28 -1.34 6.83
CA ILE A 77 -2.81 -0.78 8.12
C ILE A 77 -2.73 -1.89 9.18
N LYS A 78 -3.73 -2.77 9.25
CA LYS A 78 -3.72 -3.91 10.19
C LYS A 78 -2.58 -4.89 9.93
N SER A 79 -2.20 -5.10 8.66
CA SER A 79 -1.04 -5.97 8.37
C SER A 79 0.27 -5.33 8.81
N MET A 80 0.37 -4.00 8.79
CA MET A 80 1.51 -3.26 9.31
C MET A 80 1.59 -3.25 10.84
N GLU A 81 0.47 -3.35 11.55
CA GLU A 81 0.45 -3.39 13.03
C GLU A 81 1.29 -4.54 13.60
N ASN A 82 1.36 -5.67 12.88
CA ASN A 82 2.16 -6.83 13.29
C ASN A 82 3.65 -6.73 12.90
N ALA A 83 4.08 -5.65 12.22
CA ALA A 83 5.47 -5.48 11.79
C ALA A 83 6.41 -5.01 12.93
N ASP A 84 5.86 -4.57 14.07
CA ASP A 84 6.63 -4.07 15.22
C ASP A 84 7.69 -5.06 15.71
N ALA A 85 7.30 -6.34 15.90
CA ALA A 85 8.22 -7.39 16.32
C ALA A 85 9.38 -7.61 15.32
N THR A 86 9.11 -7.47 14.02
CA THR A 86 10.14 -7.56 12.99
C THR A 86 11.11 -6.39 13.07
N PHE A 87 10.61 -5.17 13.26
CA PHE A 87 11.46 -3.99 13.42
C PHE A 87 12.32 -4.04 14.70
N LEU A 88 11.76 -4.52 15.81
CA LEU A 88 12.51 -4.74 17.05
C LEU A 88 13.64 -5.76 16.86
N ASN A 89 13.37 -6.88 16.19
CA ASN A 89 14.39 -7.88 15.89
C ASN A 89 15.51 -7.30 15.00
N ILE A 90 15.15 -6.57 13.94
CA ILE A 90 16.13 -5.87 13.10
C ILE A 90 16.98 -4.91 13.94
N GLN A 91 16.38 -4.17 14.87
CA GLN A 91 17.11 -3.26 15.75
C GLN A 91 18.10 -4.02 16.66
N GLU A 92 17.71 -5.15 17.23
CA GLU A 92 18.58 -5.98 18.09
C GLU A 92 19.76 -6.57 17.30
N LEU A 93 19.51 -7.08 16.10
CA LEU A 93 20.55 -7.58 15.21
C LEU A 93 21.55 -6.47 14.84
N LEU A 94 21.06 -5.26 14.56
CA LEU A 94 21.92 -4.10 14.27
C LEU A 94 22.78 -3.71 15.48
N LYS A 95 22.21 -3.66 16.69
CA LYS A 95 22.99 -3.41 17.93
C LYS A 95 24.08 -4.47 18.12
N THR A 96 23.74 -5.73 17.91
CA THR A 96 24.67 -6.86 18.03
C THR A 96 25.80 -6.77 17.00
N ALA A 97 25.47 -6.48 15.74
CA ALA A 97 26.46 -6.30 14.68
C ALA A 97 27.42 -5.13 14.96
N ILE A 98 26.91 -4.01 15.49
CA ILE A 98 27.73 -2.86 15.90
C ILE A 98 28.68 -3.26 17.04
N PHE A 99 28.18 -3.96 18.06
CA PHE A 99 28.98 -4.42 19.18
C PHE A 99 30.12 -5.35 18.72
N LEU A 100 29.81 -6.36 17.90
CA LEU A 100 30.81 -7.28 17.36
C LEU A 100 31.86 -6.53 16.52
N LYS A 101 31.45 -5.56 15.70
CA LYS A 101 32.37 -4.71 14.94
C LYS A 101 33.31 -3.92 15.86
N GLN A 102 32.82 -3.38 16.97
CA GLN A 102 33.66 -2.67 17.94
C GLN A 102 34.64 -3.62 18.64
N GLN A 103 34.19 -4.83 18.99
CA GLN A 103 35.04 -5.85 19.61
C GLN A 103 36.17 -6.28 18.69
N ILE A 104 35.89 -6.51 17.40
CA ILE A 104 36.90 -6.83 16.38
C ILE A 104 37.92 -5.68 16.28
N LYS A 105 37.47 -4.44 16.12
CA LYS A 105 38.36 -3.26 16.04
C LYS A 105 39.24 -3.10 17.29
N TYR A 106 38.70 -3.40 18.47
CA TYR A 106 39.44 -3.34 19.72
C TYR A 106 40.54 -4.40 19.76
N GLU A 107 40.23 -5.65 19.41
CA GLU A 107 41.23 -6.73 19.36
C GLU A 107 42.27 -6.53 18.25
N GLU A 108 41.89 -6.01 17.08
CA GLU A 108 42.83 -5.61 16.01
C GLU A 108 43.81 -4.53 16.49
N SER A 109 43.30 -3.48 17.13
CA SER A 109 44.12 -2.40 17.70
C SER A 109 45.08 -2.91 18.79
N ARG A 110 44.63 -3.90 19.57
CA ARG A 110 45.44 -4.55 20.62
C ARG A 110 46.51 -5.46 20.03
N ARG A 111 46.19 -6.22 18.97
CA ARG A 111 47.15 -7.05 18.23
C ARG A 111 48.23 -6.21 17.56
N GLY A 112 47.87 -5.11 16.89
CA GLY A 112 48.85 -4.19 16.28
C GLY A 112 49.83 -3.58 17.30
N LYS A 113 49.41 -3.37 18.56
CA LYS A 113 50.31 -2.95 19.64
C LYS A 113 51.26 -4.06 20.13
N LYS A 114 50.82 -5.32 20.15
CA LYS A 114 51.69 -6.47 20.50
C LYS A 114 52.75 -6.74 19.44
N GLU A 115 52.39 -6.60 18.16
CA GLU A 115 53.30 -6.80 17.04
C GLU A 115 54.38 -5.70 16.97
N ASN A 116 54.01 -4.45 17.27
CA ASN A 116 54.95 -3.34 17.40
C ASN A 116 55.89 -3.44 18.62
N SER A 117 55.57 -4.30 19.60
CA SER A 117 56.44 -4.71 20.72
C SER A 117 57.16 -6.03 20.42
N SER A 118 57.55 -6.21 19.15
CA SER A 118 58.33 -7.35 18.68
C SER A 118 59.56 -7.55 19.56
N VAL A 119 59.79 -8.81 19.94
CA VAL A 119 60.97 -9.25 20.70
C VAL A 119 62.26 -8.83 20.00
N TYR A 120 62.23 -8.66 18.66
CA TYR A 120 63.31 -8.08 17.87
C TYR A 120 63.68 -6.64 18.30
N LYS A 121 62.71 -5.75 18.57
CA LYS A 121 63.01 -4.38 19.06
C LYS A 121 63.58 -4.38 20.48
N ARG A 122 63.13 -5.33 21.32
CA ARG A 122 63.63 -5.47 22.70
C ARG A 122 65.03 -6.05 22.74
N LEU A 123 65.33 -7.04 21.91
CA LEU A 123 66.67 -7.62 21.79
C LEU A 123 67.63 -6.67 21.06
N SER A 124 67.20 -5.98 19.99
CA SER A 124 68.05 -5.02 19.27
C SER A 124 68.48 -3.84 20.13
N ALA A 125 67.67 -3.42 21.11
CA ALA A 125 68.04 -2.37 22.07
C ALA A 125 69.12 -2.82 23.08
N HIS A 126 69.35 -4.13 23.23
CA HIS A 126 70.33 -4.70 24.17
C HIS A 126 71.49 -5.42 23.49
N ILE A 127 71.50 -5.55 22.16
CA ILE A 127 72.61 -6.12 21.36
C ILE A 127 73.54 -5.00 20.83
N THR A 128 73.57 -3.82 21.46
CA THR A 128 74.70 -2.90 21.28
C THR A 128 75.91 -3.52 21.99
N LEU A 129 76.52 -4.51 21.34
CA LEU A 129 77.85 -4.98 21.67
C LEU A 129 78.78 -3.78 21.49
N ASP A 130 79.38 -3.34 22.59
CA ASP A 130 80.47 -2.38 22.62
C ASP A 130 81.66 -3.05 21.92
N LEU A 131 81.74 -2.89 20.59
CA LEU A 131 82.76 -3.48 19.73
C LEU A 131 83.69 -2.35 19.28
N PRO A 132 85.03 -2.50 19.38
CA PRO A 132 85.96 -1.42 19.05
C PRO A 132 85.83 -1.02 17.58
N ASP A 133 85.84 0.30 17.33
CA ASP A 133 85.70 0.98 16.03
C ASP A 133 86.38 0.25 14.86
N LEU A 134 85.58 -0.49 14.09
CA LEU A 134 85.93 -1.00 12.77
C LEU A 134 84.79 -0.64 11.81
N PRO A 135 84.91 0.50 11.09
CA PRO A 135 83.81 1.07 10.31
C PRO A 135 83.27 0.16 9.19
N GLU A 136 84.12 -0.71 8.63
CA GLU A 136 83.72 -1.59 7.51
C GLU A 136 82.72 -2.69 7.90
N LEU A 137 82.73 -3.16 9.16
CA LEU A 137 81.85 -4.25 9.60
C LEU A 137 80.44 -3.73 9.98
N SER A 138 80.36 -2.52 10.53
CA SER A 138 79.10 -1.86 10.91
C SER A 138 78.23 -1.56 9.68
N ASP A 139 78.84 -1.05 8.62
CA ASP A 139 78.12 -0.76 7.38
C ASP A 139 77.67 -2.05 6.68
N ALA A 140 78.50 -3.09 6.69
CA ALA A 140 78.12 -4.40 6.17
C ALA A 140 76.94 -5.02 6.94
N LEU A 141 76.92 -4.91 8.28
CA LEU A 141 75.80 -5.40 9.10
C LEU A 141 74.52 -4.58 8.89
N ARG A 142 74.65 -3.25 8.77
CA ARG A 142 73.51 -2.35 8.51
C ARG A 142 72.92 -2.56 7.12
N GLU A 143 73.76 -2.74 6.11
CA GLU A 143 73.33 -3.05 4.74
C GLU A 143 72.65 -4.43 4.70
N THR A 144 73.23 -5.43 5.36
CA THR A 144 72.65 -6.79 5.44
C THR A 144 71.31 -6.78 6.16
N ALA A 145 71.19 -6.04 7.27
CA ALA A 145 69.93 -5.88 8.00
C ALA A 145 68.86 -5.20 7.12
N SER A 146 69.24 -4.16 6.37
CA SER A 146 68.31 -3.46 5.47
C SER A 146 67.84 -4.35 4.30
N ARG A 147 68.71 -5.20 3.76
CA ARG A 147 68.36 -6.17 2.70
C ARG A 147 67.41 -7.25 3.21
N VAL A 148 67.66 -7.78 4.41
CA VAL A 148 66.80 -8.79 5.04
C VAL A 148 65.42 -8.20 5.35
N GLU A 149 65.35 -6.97 5.83
CA GLU A 149 64.10 -6.26 6.08
C GLU A 149 63.30 -6.02 4.77
N SER A 150 63.99 -5.67 3.67
CA SER A 150 63.37 -5.53 2.35
C SER A 150 62.83 -6.86 1.80
N MET A 151 63.56 -7.97 1.98
CA MET A 151 63.08 -9.30 1.54
C MET A 151 61.86 -9.76 2.35
N MET A 152 61.83 -9.50 3.66
CA MET A 152 60.69 -9.85 4.52
C MET A 152 59.41 -9.05 4.19
N ARG A 153 59.56 -7.81 3.70
CA ARG A 153 58.43 -7.02 3.22
C ARG A 153 57.85 -7.55 1.91
N HIS A 154 58.70 -8.00 0.99
CA HIS A 154 58.22 -8.59 -0.27
C HIS A 154 57.56 -9.96 -0.10
N THR A 155 57.97 -10.77 0.88
CA THR A 155 57.32 -12.06 1.15
C THR A 155 55.96 -11.92 1.86
N THR A 156 55.73 -10.81 2.57
CA THR A 156 54.46 -10.54 3.24
C THR A 156 53.41 -9.97 2.29
N ASP A 157 53.80 -9.19 1.28
CA ASP A 157 52.88 -8.71 0.24
C ASP A 157 52.45 -9.81 -0.76
N ASN A 158 53.33 -10.77 -1.09
CA ASN A 158 52.99 -11.88 -2.00
C ASN A 158 52.08 -12.96 -1.39
N ALA A 159 51.86 -12.95 -0.07
CA ALA A 159 51.03 -13.93 0.63
C ALA A 159 49.55 -13.48 0.79
N GLN A 160 49.17 -12.32 0.25
CA GLN A 160 47.83 -11.74 0.35
C GLN A 160 47.04 -11.72 -0.98
N HIS A 161 47.50 -12.43 -2.01
CA HIS A 161 46.74 -12.71 -3.23
C HIS A 161 46.28 -14.16 -3.30
#